data_AF-B2URL3-F1
#
_entry.id   AF-B2URL3-F1
#
_cell.length_a   1.000
_cell.length_b   1.000
_cell.length_c   1.000
_cell.angle_alpha   90.00
_cell.angle_beta   90.00
_cell.angle_gamma   90.00
#
_symmetry.space_group_name_H-M   'P 1'
#
loop_
_entity.id
_entity.type
_entity.pdbx_description
1 polymer ?
#
loop_
_entity_poly.entity_id
_entity_poly.type
_entity_poly.pdbx_seq_one_letter_code
_entity_poly.pdbx_strand_id
1 'polypeptide(L)'
;MPPDSIHIRRSTEGHAPLLKSLLEQNNLKAFYHHAKTALSELNAMRRHGTMTREGACDMLWSLYLISGAPMYEAPDYDSVQPWPYKDERDNDIAAKSGVISALSIVDTKQMSRNLGIHEQRLKHLHAAYAAAIIKRLKSLHLPDFGKKETALKDAIIRFHPANPDGNVIGSDVKDYEWTHRWNNLVTFSSRNSMYHSYVSKIMEKRFIPMLVKYFPDQAGEVVKYIRKAGYGDGEVLDLIDRTAGYNSKTAYLYQGKSGEEHRKKFHQKIRNSCPDVSRNANK
;
A
#
# COMPACT_ATOMS: atom_id res chain seq x y z
N MET A 1 -11.46 -11.73 2.63
CA MET A 1 -12.19 -12.86 2.02
C MET A 1 -11.16 -13.91 1.65
N PRO A 2 -11.10 -15.07 2.32
CA PRO A 2 -10.09 -16.10 2.03
C PRO A 2 -10.37 -16.83 0.71
N PRO A 3 -9.36 -17.42 0.01
CA PRO A 3 -9.60 -18.22 -1.19
C PRO A 3 -10.53 -19.42 -0.98
N ASP A 4 -10.53 -20.01 0.23
CA ASP A 4 -11.46 -21.08 0.62
C ASP A 4 -12.94 -20.65 0.43
N SER A 5 -13.27 -19.36 0.60
CA SER A 5 -14.64 -18.84 0.42
C SER A 5 -15.15 -18.89 -1.03
N ILE A 6 -14.28 -19.21 -1.98
CA ILE A 6 -14.62 -19.45 -3.39
C ILE A 6 -14.23 -20.87 -3.84
N HIS A 7 -14.16 -21.82 -2.90
CA HIS A 7 -13.90 -23.25 -3.10
C HIS A 7 -12.51 -23.59 -3.68
N ILE A 8 -11.52 -22.71 -3.50
CA ILE A 8 -10.14 -23.00 -3.88
C ILE A 8 -9.46 -23.75 -2.73
N ARG A 9 -9.13 -25.03 -2.96
CA ARG A 9 -8.40 -25.85 -1.98
C ARG A 9 -7.03 -25.23 -1.69
N ARG A 10 -6.56 -25.40 -0.45
CA ARG A 10 -5.19 -25.05 -0.06
C ARG A 10 -4.19 -25.87 -0.86
N SER A 11 -3.11 -25.22 -1.27
CA SER A 11 -1.98 -25.92 -1.87
C SER A 11 -1.24 -26.70 -0.78
N THR A 12 -0.82 -27.92 -1.07
CA THR A 12 0.09 -28.72 -0.23
C THR A 12 1.55 -28.53 -0.63
N GLU A 13 1.80 -27.89 -1.77
CA GLU A 13 3.12 -27.63 -2.37
C GLU A 13 3.26 -26.15 -2.75
N GLY A 14 4.47 -25.68 -3.02
CA GLY A 14 4.73 -24.27 -3.35
C GLY A 14 4.97 -23.38 -2.12
N HIS A 15 4.74 -22.07 -2.25
CA HIS A 15 5.10 -21.09 -1.22
C HIS A 15 4.07 -20.98 -0.10
N ALA A 16 2.79 -21.19 -0.38
CA ALA A 16 1.72 -20.94 0.56
C ALA A 16 1.82 -21.76 1.86
N PRO A 17 2.19 -23.06 1.85
CA PRO A 17 2.37 -23.82 3.08
C PRO A 17 3.43 -23.23 4.02
N LEU A 18 4.58 -22.83 3.47
CA LEU A 18 5.67 -22.24 4.25
C LEU A 18 5.28 -20.85 4.76
N LEU A 19 4.69 -20.01 3.91
CA LEU A 19 4.17 -18.70 4.30
C LEU A 19 3.17 -18.82 5.46
N LYS A 20 2.27 -19.81 5.41
CA LYS A 20 1.29 -20.06 6.48
C LYS A 20 1.98 -20.47 7.78
N SER A 21 2.90 -21.43 7.72
CA SER A 21 3.65 -21.90 8.89
C SER A 21 4.43 -20.78 9.57
N LEU A 22 5.10 -19.93 8.79
CA LEU A 22 5.85 -18.78 9.32
C LEU A 22 4.93 -17.73 9.97
N LEU A 23 3.72 -17.51 9.46
CA LEU A 23 2.74 -16.65 10.11
C LEU A 23 2.21 -17.24 11.41
N GLU A 24 1.94 -18.54 11.45
CA GLU A 24 1.46 -19.24 12.65
C GLU A 24 2.51 -19.22 13.77
N GLN A 25 3.80 -19.21 13.41
CA GLN A 25 4.93 -19.05 14.34
C GLN A 25 5.23 -17.58 14.69
N ASN A 26 4.50 -16.62 14.13
CA ASN A 26 4.77 -15.19 14.23
C ASN A 26 6.21 -14.79 13.79
N ASN A 27 6.84 -15.58 12.91
CA ASN A 27 8.18 -15.30 12.41
C ASN A 27 8.12 -14.38 11.19
N LEU A 28 7.78 -13.10 11.44
CA LEU A 28 7.53 -12.12 10.38
C LEU A 28 8.76 -11.83 9.51
N LYS A 29 9.97 -11.91 10.06
CA LYS A 29 11.22 -11.71 9.29
C LYS A 29 11.35 -12.77 8.20
N ALA A 30 11.35 -14.03 8.61
CA ALA A 30 11.43 -15.16 7.68
C ALA A 30 10.24 -15.16 6.71
N PHE A 31 9.03 -14.80 7.20
CA PHE A 31 7.85 -14.68 6.36
C PHE A 31 8.04 -13.69 5.22
N TYR A 32 8.44 -12.44 5.52
CA TYR A 32 8.58 -11.42 4.50
C TYR A 32 9.81 -11.62 3.61
N HIS A 33 10.87 -12.23 4.14
CA HIS A 33 11.97 -12.70 3.32
C HIS A 33 11.50 -13.73 2.28
N HIS A 34 10.74 -14.74 2.70
CA HIS A 34 10.20 -15.74 1.78
C HIS A 34 9.15 -15.16 0.82
N ALA A 35 8.32 -14.21 1.29
CA ALA A 35 7.34 -13.52 0.45
C ALA A 35 7.98 -12.80 -0.75
N LYS A 36 9.18 -12.24 -0.58
CA LYS A 36 9.95 -11.64 -1.67
C LYS A 36 10.29 -12.66 -2.76
N THR A 37 10.72 -13.85 -2.36
CA THR A 37 11.00 -14.97 -3.28
C THR A 37 9.73 -15.39 -4.01
N ALA A 38 8.66 -15.67 -3.26
CA ALA A 38 7.37 -16.04 -3.83
C ALA A 38 6.88 -15.02 -4.87
N LEU A 39 6.88 -13.73 -4.53
CA LEU A 39 6.45 -12.68 -5.46
C LEU A 39 7.35 -12.55 -6.70
N SER A 40 8.64 -12.85 -6.58
CA SER A 40 9.58 -12.83 -7.71
C SER A 40 9.33 -13.99 -8.67
N GLU A 41 9.12 -15.20 -8.14
CA GLU A 41 8.80 -16.40 -8.92
C GLU A 41 7.42 -16.29 -9.58
N LEU A 42 6.41 -15.74 -8.89
CA LEU A 42 5.12 -15.42 -9.48
C LEU A 42 5.26 -14.47 -10.69
N ASN A 43 6.11 -13.46 -10.58
CA ASN A 43 6.38 -12.53 -11.68
C ASN A 43 7.12 -13.20 -12.87
N ALA A 44 7.98 -14.17 -12.59
CA ALA A 44 8.72 -14.95 -13.59
C ALA A 44 7.82 -15.95 -14.33
N MET A 45 7.00 -16.72 -13.60
CA MET A 45 6.05 -17.68 -14.16
C MET A 45 5.10 -17.02 -15.16
N ARG A 46 4.65 -15.79 -14.86
CA ARG A 46 3.84 -14.99 -15.79
C ARG A 46 4.53 -14.71 -17.13
N ARG A 47 5.85 -14.50 -17.14
CA ARG A 47 6.59 -14.07 -18.34
C ARG A 47 6.97 -15.23 -19.26
N HIS A 48 7.13 -16.44 -18.71
CA HIS A 48 7.82 -17.53 -19.42
C HIS A 48 7.16 -18.91 -19.29
N GLY A 49 6.06 -19.08 -18.56
CA GLY A 49 5.51 -20.40 -18.26
C GLY A 49 3.99 -20.55 -18.47
N THR A 50 3.58 -21.78 -18.75
CA THR A 50 2.20 -22.25 -18.62
C THR A 50 1.87 -22.46 -17.14
N MET A 51 0.95 -21.66 -16.58
CA MET A 51 0.51 -21.79 -15.19
C MET A 51 -0.33 -23.06 -15.02
N THR A 52 0.06 -23.98 -14.14
CA THR A 52 -0.75 -25.15 -13.77
C THR A 52 -1.88 -24.77 -12.82
N ARG A 53 -2.84 -25.68 -12.59
CA ARG A 53 -3.91 -25.45 -11.61
C ARG A 53 -3.36 -25.35 -10.19
N GLU A 54 -2.41 -26.21 -9.85
CA GLU A 54 -1.74 -26.26 -8.54
C GLU A 54 -0.94 -24.97 -8.31
N GLY A 55 -0.17 -24.52 -9.31
CA GLY A 55 0.54 -23.23 -9.26
C GLY A 55 -0.42 -22.03 -9.15
N ALA A 56 -1.57 -22.07 -9.82
CA ALA A 56 -2.61 -21.05 -9.67
C ALA A 56 -3.20 -21.03 -8.25
N CYS A 57 -3.46 -22.20 -7.66
CA CYS A 57 -3.91 -22.31 -6.26
C CYS A 57 -2.85 -21.74 -5.31
N ASP A 58 -1.59 -22.17 -5.44
CA ASP A 58 -0.49 -21.67 -4.61
C ASP A 58 -0.31 -20.16 -4.72
N MET A 59 -0.39 -19.61 -5.94
CA MET A 59 -0.33 -18.17 -6.16
C MET A 59 -1.43 -17.44 -5.38
N LEU A 60 -2.69 -17.87 -5.47
CA LEU A 60 -3.77 -17.18 -4.77
C LEU A 60 -3.66 -17.26 -3.25
N TRP A 61 -3.23 -18.41 -2.74
CA TRP A 61 -2.99 -18.58 -1.32
C TRP A 61 -1.81 -17.74 -0.83
N SER A 62 -0.72 -17.69 -1.58
CA SER A 62 0.43 -16.85 -1.28
C SER A 62 0.05 -15.38 -1.26
N LEU A 63 -0.67 -14.89 -2.28
CA LEU A 63 -1.13 -13.50 -2.33
C LEU A 63 -2.12 -13.20 -1.18
N TYR A 64 -2.98 -14.14 -0.81
CA TYR A 64 -3.88 -14.00 0.34
C TYR A 64 -3.11 -13.84 1.65
N LEU A 65 -2.18 -14.75 1.93
CA LEU A 65 -1.37 -14.76 3.15
C LEU A 65 -0.53 -13.48 3.25
N ILE A 66 0.15 -13.10 2.16
CA ILE A 66 0.94 -11.86 2.12
C ILE A 66 0.05 -10.64 2.26
N SER A 67 -1.17 -10.63 1.71
CA SER A 67 -2.12 -9.51 1.90
C SER A 67 -2.54 -9.37 3.36
N GLY A 68 -2.86 -10.48 4.02
CA GLY A 68 -3.39 -10.54 5.38
C GLY A 68 -2.35 -10.45 6.50
N ALA A 69 -1.07 -10.69 6.20
CA ALA A 69 -0.01 -10.67 7.20
C ALA A 69 0.09 -9.33 7.96
N PRO A 70 0.45 -9.32 9.26
CA PRO A 70 0.73 -8.09 10.00
C PRO A 70 1.90 -7.30 9.38
N MET A 71 1.82 -5.98 9.38
CA MET A 71 2.99 -5.13 9.11
C MET A 71 3.98 -5.28 10.27
N TYR A 72 5.26 -5.00 10.03
CA TYR A 72 6.19 -4.80 11.15
C TYR A 72 5.66 -3.68 12.05
N GLU A 73 5.73 -3.90 13.35
CA GLU A 73 5.41 -2.87 14.33
C GLU A 73 6.33 -1.68 14.11
N ALA A 74 5.78 -0.47 14.12
CA ALA A 74 6.62 0.70 13.94
C ALA A 74 7.59 0.82 15.13
N PRO A 75 8.85 1.26 14.89
CA PRO A 75 9.77 1.52 15.99
C PRO A 75 9.18 2.54 16.95
N ASP A 76 9.29 2.28 18.25
CA ASP A 76 9.09 3.31 19.25
C ASP A 76 10.28 4.28 19.19
N TYR A 77 10.03 5.49 18.69
CA TYR A 77 11.06 6.49 18.46
C TYR A 77 11.67 7.05 19.76
N ASP A 78 11.03 6.81 20.92
CA ASP A 78 11.55 7.20 22.23
C ASP A 78 12.32 6.04 22.92
N SER A 79 12.23 4.82 22.37
CA SER A 79 12.87 3.64 22.92
C SER A 79 14.38 3.65 22.76
N VAL A 80 15.07 3.18 23.80
CA VAL A 80 16.51 2.92 23.82
C VAL A 80 16.87 1.53 23.30
N GLN A 81 15.88 0.69 23.01
CA GLN A 81 16.10 -0.63 22.44
C GLN A 81 16.14 -0.56 20.92
N PRO A 82 17.05 -1.28 20.24
CA PRO A 82 17.09 -1.31 18.79
C PRO A 82 15.81 -1.95 18.25
N TRP A 83 15.23 -1.34 17.23
CA TRP A 83 14.07 -1.91 16.57
C TRP A 83 14.40 -3.27 15.92
N PRO A 84 13.63 -4.35 16.19
CA PRO A 84 13.99 -5.69 15.76
C PRO A 84 14.14 -5.85 14.24
N TYR A 85 13.46 -5.04 13.44
CA TYR A 85 13.40 -5.17 11.98
C TYR A 85 14.32 -4.20 11.23
N LYS A 86 15.27 -3.54 11.90
CA LYS A 86 16.11 -2.48 11.31
C LYS A 86 16.77 -2.84 9.97
N ASP A 87 17.27 -4.07 9.81
CA ASP A 87 18.03 -4.50 8.62
C ASP A 87 17.10 -4.91 7.46
N GLU A 88 15.81 -5.10 7.75
CA GLU A 88 14.78 -5.56 6.82
C GLU A 88 13.63 -4.55 6.77
N ARG A 89 13.91 -3.31 7.15
CA ARG A 89 12.95 -2.30 7.61
C ARG A 89 11.82 -1.96 6.67
N ASP A 90 11.83 -2.40 5.43
CA ASP A 90 10.82 -2.07 4.41
C ASP A 90 10.26 -3.32 3.69
N ASN A 91 10.68 -4.53 4.08
CA ASN A 91 10.31 -5.77 3.40
C ASN A 91 8.80 -6.02 3.42
N ASP A 92 8.12 -5.66 4.52
CA ASP A 92 6.67 -5.77 4.64
C ASP A 92 5.94 -4.83 3.67
N ILE A 93 6.31 -3.54 3.65
CA ILE A 93 5.76 -2.53 2.72
C ILE A 93 5.99 -2.97 1.26
N ALA A 94 7.21 -3.42 0.94
CA ALA A 94 7.57 -3.89 -0.38
C ALA A 94 6.76 -5.13 -0.80
N ALA A 95 6.59 -6.11 0.09
CA ALA A 95 5.79 -7.30 -0.18
C ALA A 95 4.31 -6.95 -0.44
N LYS A 96 3.72 -6.07 0.37
CA LYS A 96 2.35 -5.56 0.14
C LYS A 96 2.19 -4.87 -1.21
N SER A 97 3.16 -4.05 -1.59
CA SER A 97 3.21 -3.40 -2.91
C SER A 97 3.35 -4.40 -4.05
N GLY A 98 4.18 -5.43 -3.83
CA GLY A 98 4.37 -6.54 -4.76
C GLY A 98 3.08 -7.32 -5.01
N VAL A 99 2.26 -7.54 -3.98
CA VAL A 99 0.93 -8.15 -4.14
C VAL A 99 0.04 -7.31 -5.05
N ILE A 100 -0.10 -6.00 -4.80
CA ILE A 100 -0.94 -5.13 -5.66
C ILE A 100 -0.42 -5.13 -7.09
N SER A 101 0.91 -5.12 -7.26
CA SER A 101 1.55 -5.23 -8.56
C SER A 101 1.19 -6.52 -9.27
N ALA A 102 1.28 -7.67 -8.59
CA ALA A 102 0.90 -8.98 -9.12
C ALA A 102 -0.58 -9.02 -9.50
N LEU A 103 -1.49 -8.58 -8.62
CA LEU A 103 -2.93 -8.59 -8.88
C LEU A 103 -3.30 -7.76 -10.13
N SER A 104 -2.64 -6.61 -10.33
CA SER A 104 -2.92 -5.70 -11.46
C SER A 104 -2.59 -6.28 -12.85
N ILE A 105 -1.73 -7.30 -12.90
CA ILE A 105 -1.18 -7.86 -14.15
C ILE A 105 -1.60 -9.31 -14.41
N VAL A 106 -2.32 -9.96 -13.47
CA VAL A 106 -2.83 -11.32 -13.68
C VAL A 106 -3.84 -11.34 -14.83
N ASP A 107 -3.68 -12.32 -15.73
CA ASP A 107 -4.73 -12.70 -16.68
C ASP A 107 -5.83 -13.45 -15.91
N THR A 108 -6.90 -12.72 -15.57
CA THR A 108 -8.02 -13.25 -14.82
C THR A 108 -8.79 -14.33 -15.58
N LYS A 109 -8.80 -14.31 -16.92
CA LYS A 109 -9.48 -15.34 -17.73
C LYS A 109 -8.70 -16.65 -17.72
N GLN A 110 -7.38 -16.59 -17.90
CA GLN A 110 -6.54 -17.78 -17.79
C GLN A 110 -6.60 -18.35 -16.37
N MET A 111 -6.48 -17.50 -15.36
CA MET A 111 -6.54 -17.91 -13.96
C MET A 111 -7.89 -18.55 -13.59
N SER A 112 -8.99 -17.95 -14.05
CA SER A 112 -10.35 -18.48 -13.90
C SER A 112 -10.50 -19.88 -14.49
N ARG A 113 -9.98 -20.11 -15.70
CA ARG A 113 -9.98 -21.43 -16.37
C ARG A 113 -9.17 -22.47 -15.59
N ASN A 114 -7.94 -22.13 -15.20
CA ASN A 114 -7.04 -23.03 -14.46
C ASN A 114 -7.65 -23.49 -13.13
N LEU A 115 -8.32 -22.58 -12.43
CA LEU A 115 -8.91 -22.85 -11.12
C LEU A 115 -10.30 -23.47 -11.19
N GLY A 116 -10.98 -23.40 -12.35
CA GLY A 116 -12.38 -23.80 -12.47
C GLY A 116 -13.34 -22.90 -11.69
N ILE A 117 -13.04 -21.60 -11.58
CA ILE A 117 -13.88 -20.62 -10.87
C ILE A 117 -14.38 -19.53 -11.80
N HIS A 118 -15.50 -18.90 -11.46
CA HIS A 118 -16.02 -17.76 -12.23
C HIS A 118 -15.09 -16.54 -12.14
N GLU A 119 -14.71 -15.96 -13.28
CA GLU A 119 -13.78 -14.82 -13.36
C GLU A 119 -14.19 -13.65 -12.45
N GLN A 120 -15.48 -13.35 -12.38
CA GLN A 120 -16.01 -12.28 -11.52
C GLN A 120 -15.62 -12.47 -10.04
N ARG A 121 -15.63 -13.71 -9.52
CA ARG A 121 -15.24 -13.99 -8.12
C ARG A 121 -13.77 -13.66 -7.89
N LEU A 122 -12.91 -13.97 -8.87
CA LEU A 122 -11.49 -13.64 -8.84
C LEU A 122 -11.25 -12.13 -8.82
N LYS A 123 -11.95 -11.37 -9.69
CA LYS A 123 -11.88 -9.90 -9.73
C LYS A 123 -12.25 -9.28 -8.39
N HIS A 124 -13.35 -9.73 -7.77
CA HIS A 124 -13.77 -9.26 -6.45
C HIS A 124 -12.76 -9.59 -5.35
N LEU A 125 -12.13 -10.77 -5.41
CA LEU A 125 -11.09 -11.20 -4.48
C LEU A 125 -9.85 -10.29 -4.59
N HIS A 126 -9.35 -10.08 -5.81
CA HIS A 126 -8.22 -9.20 -6.09
C HIS A 126 -8.47 -7.77 -5.61
N ALA A 127 -9.64 -7.23 -5.93
CA ALA A 127 -10.03 -5.88 -5.51
C ALA A 127 -10.12 -5.78 -3.97
N ALA A 128 -10.60 -6.82 -3.29
CA ALA A 128 -10.65 -6.86 -1.83
C ALA A 128 -9.24 -6.89 -1.19
N TYR A 129 -8.31 -7.65 -1.76
CA TYR A 129 -6.93 -7.73 -1.27
C TYR A 129 -6.21 -6.39 -1.40
N ALA A 130 -6.25 -5.79 -2.60
CA ALA A 130 -5.62 -4.50 -2.83
C ALA A 130 -6.21 -3.40 -1.95
N ALA A 131 -7.54 -3.37 -1.79
CA ALA A 131 -8.21 -2.41 -0.93
C ALA A 131 -7.79 -2.57 0.55
N ALA A 132 -7.74 -3.80 1.07
CA ALA A 132 -7.32 -4.05 2.45
C ALA A 132 -5.88 -3.60 2.72
N ILE A 133 -4.97 -3.86 1.78
CA ILE A 133 -3.58 -3.41 1.85
C ILE A 133 -3.50 -1.89 1.90
N ILE A 134 -4.13 -1.19 0.95
CA ILE A 134 -4.10 0.27 0.88
C ILE A 134 -4.68 0.88 2.16
N LYS A 135 -5.83 0.36 2.63
CA LYS A 135 -6.44 0.82 3.87
C LYS A 135 -5.48 0.69 5.05
N ARG A 136 -4.77 -0.44 5.17
CA ARG A 136 -3.82 -0.68 6.24
C ARG A 136 -2.66 0.32 6.19
N LEU A 137 -2.01 0.51 5.04
CA LEU A 137 -0.89 1.46 4.94
C LEU A 137 -1.34 2.90 5.19
N LYS A 138 -2.50 3.31 4.66
CA LYS A 138 -3.08 4.63 4.97
C LYS A 138 -3.27 4.83 6.47
N SER A 139 -3.79 3.82 7.17
CA SER A 139 -4.03 3.91 8.62
C SER A 139 -2.76 4.01 9.48
N LEU A 140 -1.61 3.62 8.94
CA LEU A 140 -0.32 3.69 9.62
C LEU A 140 0.43 5.00 9.33
N HIS A 141 0.00 5.76 8.33
CA HIS A 141 0.62 7.03 7.99
C HIS A 141 0.17 8.14 8.94
N LEU A 142 1.13 8.94 9.40
CA LEU A 142 0.96 10.14 10.20
C LEU A 142 1.32 11.37 9.34
N PRO A 143 0.34 12.09 8.78
CA PRO A 143 0.58 13.19 7.83
C PRO A 143 1.42 14.34 8.38
N ASP A 144 1.25 14.69 9.65
CA ASP A 144 1.91 15.83 10.28
C ASP A 144 3.15 15.45 11.12
N PHE A 145 3.66 14.23 10.95
CA PHE A 145 4.79 13.75 11.75
C PHE A 145 6.05 14.60 11.56
N GLY A 146 6.24 15.26 10.41
CA GLY A 146 7.43 16.09 10.15
C GLY A 146 7.66 17.19 11.20
N LYS A 147 6.59 17.84 11.70
CA LYS A 147 6.72 18.85 12.78
C LYS A 147 7.17 18.21 14.09
N LYS A 148 6.61 17.05 14.41
CA LYS A 148 6.98 16.29 15.61
C LYS A 148 8.41 15.75 15.50
N GLU A 149 8.82 15.30 14.32
CA GLU A 149 10.18 14.85 14.03
C GLU A 149 11.20 15.96 14.27
N THR A 150 10.97 17.17 13.76
CA THR A 150 11.87 18.31 14.00
C THR A 150 12.00 18.59 15.49
N ALA A 151 10.88 18.67 16.22
CA ALA A 151 10.91 18.93 17.67
C ALA A 151 11.67 17.85 18.46
N LEU A 152 11.50 16.58 18.07
CA LEU A 152 12.22 15.44 18.69
C LEU A 152 13.71 15.47 18.36
N LYS A 153 14.09 15.74 17.11
CA LYS A 153 15.51 15.89 16.71
C LYS A 153 16.17 17.03 17.49
N ASP A 154 15.50 18.19 17.57
CA ASP A 154 16.03 19.33 18.31
C ASP A 154 16.19 19.04 19.80
N ALA A 155 15.25 18.30 20.40
CA ALA A 155 15.36 17.85 21.79
C ALA A 155 16.57 16.93 21.97
N ILE A 156 16.73 15.94 21.09
CA ILE A 156 17.84 14.98 21.13
C ILE A 156 19.20 15.70 20.98
N ILE A 157 19.30 16.68 20.06
CA ILE A 157 20.52 17.49 19.85
C ILE A 157 20.83 18.36 21.06
N ARG A 158 19.83 18.98 21.70
CA ARG A 158 20.04 19.79 22.92
C ARG A 158 20.64 18.98 24.07
N PHE A 159 20.26 17.71 24.22
CA PHE A 159 20.83 16.84 25.25
C PHE A 159 22.25 16.35 24.92
N HIS A 160 22.68 16.38 23.64
CA HIS A 160 23.99 15.92 23.18
C HIS A 160 24.59 16.86 22.12
N PRO A 161 24.98 18.10 22.49
CA PRO A 161 25.38 19.14 21.53
C PRO A 161 26.69 18.83 20.80
N ALA A 162 27.53 17.93 21.33
CA ALA A 162 28.80 17.56 20.71
C ALA A 162 28.64 16.71 19.43
N ASN A 163 27.50 16.03 19.26
CA ASN A 163 27.25 15.11 18.13
C ASN A 163 25.88 15.39 17.49
N PRO A 164 25.72 16.53 16.79
CA PRO A 164 24.42 16.99 16.27
C PRO A 164 23.87 16.18 15.10
N ASP A 165 24.69 15.33 14.48
CA ASP A 165 24.38 14.56 13.27
C ASP A 165 23.85 13.14 13.55
N GLY A 166 23.77 12.71 14.81
CA GLY A 166 23.36 11.35 15.15
C GLY A 166 24.51 10.35 15.26
N ASN A 167 25.76 10.78 15.08
CA ASN A 167 26.94 9.91 15.16
C ASN A 167 27.65 10.12 16.50
N VAL A 168 27.46 9.20 17.45
CA VAL A 168 28.27 9.19 18.68
C VAL A 168 29.40 8.18 18.54
N ILE A 169 30.63 8.65 18.76
CA ILE A 169 31.82 7.84 19.00
C ILE A 169 32.10 7.94 20.50
N GLY A 170 31.65 6.93 21.26
CA GLY A 170 31.76 6.92 22.72
C GLY A 170 31.59 5.51 23.29
N SER A 171 32.00 5.31 24.54
CA SER A 171 31.93 4.03 25.25
C SER A 171 30.99 4.04 26.45
N ASP A 172 30.28 5.16 26.72
CA ASP A 172 29.31 5.25 27.81
C ASP A 172 27.98 4.59 27.39
N VAL A 173 27.30 3.93 28.33
CA VAL A 173 25.96 3.37 28.12
C VAL A 173 24.97 4.43 27.59
N LYS A 174 25.08 5.68 28.06
CA LYS A 174 24.23 6.79 27.60
C LYS A 174 24.40 7.12 26.12
N ASP A 175 25.59 6.88 25.57
CA ASP A 175 25.89 7.09 24.15
C ASP A 175 25.16 6.07 23.26
N TYR A 176 25.05 4.83 23.73
CA TYR A 176 24.30 3.77 23.04
C TYR A 176 22.79 3.99 23.09
N GLU A 177 22.23 4.38 24.25
CA GLU A 177 20.81 4.68 24.39
C GLU A 177 20.38 5.82 23.45
N TRP A 178 21.20 6.86 23.37
CA TRP A 178 21.00 7.97 22.44
C TRP A 178 21.01 7.51 20.98
N THR A 179 22.01 6.70 20.62
CA THR A 179 22.16 6.17 19.25
C THR A 179 20.93 5.36 18.85
N HIS A 180 20.38 4.57 19.77
CA HIS A 180 19.16 3.81 19.51
C HIS A 180 17.92 4.69 19.33
N ARG A 181 17.72 5.71 20.18
CA ARG A 181 16.61 6.67 20.01
C ARG A 181 16.69 7.41 18.68
N TRP A 182 17.86 7.93 18.32
CA TRP A 182 18.06 8.59 17.04
C TRP A 182 17.76 7.67 15.85
N ASN A 183 18.31 6.45 15.86
CA ASN A 183 18.08 5.47 14.82
C ASN A 183 16.61 5.04 14.71
N ASN A 184 15.92 4.88 15.84
CA ASN A 184 14.50 4.55 15.87
C ASN A 184 13.65 5.70 15.30
N LEU A 185 13.95 6.96 15.65
CA LEU A 185 13.27 8.14 15.10
C LEU A 185 13.46 8.25 13.58
N VAL A 186 14.70 8.12 13.10
CA VAL A 186 15.01 8.16 11.66
C VAL A 186 14.29 7.02 10.93
N THR A 187 14.30 5.82 11.50
CA THR A 187 13.63 4.65 10.91
C THR A 187 12.11 4.84 10.89
N PHE A 188 11.52 5.37 11.97
CA PHE A 188 10.09 5.70 12.02
C PHE A 188 9.73 6.70 10.92
N SER A 189 10.47 7.80 10.81
CA SER A 189 10.22 8.85 9.81
C SER A 189 10.30 8.29 8.39
N SER A 190 11.35 7.52 8.09
CA SER A 190 11.51 6.84 6.80
C SER A 190 10.29 5.96 6.47
N ARG A 191 9.89 5.07 7.40
CA ARG A 191 8.71 4.21 7.21
C ARG A 191 7.42 5.00 7.03
N ASN A 192 7.23 6.06 7.83
CA ASN A 192 6.05 6.92 7.74
C ASN A 192 5.93 7.60 6.37
N SER A 193 7.04 8.10 5.83
CA SER A 193 7.13 8.66 4.47
C SER A 193 6.86 7.60 3.41
N MET A 194 7.38 6.38 3.61
CA MET A 194 7.17 5.26 2.70
C MET A 194 5.72 4.81 2.63
N TYR A 195 4.99 4.78 3.75
CA TYR A 195 3.55 4.46 3.72
C TYR A 195 2.79 5.39 2.77
N HIS A 196 3.04 6.70 2.86
CA HIS A 196 2.43 7.67 1.96
C HIS A 196 2.91 7.48 0.51
N SER A 197 4.23 7.42 0.30
CA SER A 197 4.83 7.36 -1.03
C SER A 197 4.41 6.10 -1.81
N TYR A 198 4.43 4.93 -1.16
CA TYR A 198 4.00 3.68 -1.78
C TYR A 198 2.52 3.71 -2.14
N VAL A 199 1.66 4.20 -1.23
CA VAL A 199 0.23 4.30 -1.50
C VAL A 199 -0.02 5.23 -2.68
N SER A 200 0.47 6.48 -2.62
CA SER A 200 0.12 7.53 -3.58
C SER A 200 0.82 7.39 -4.93
N LYS A 201 2.08 6.95 -4.95
CA LYS A 201 2.89 6.90 -6.17
C LYS A 201 2.86 5.54 -6.87
N ILE A 202 2.55 4.45 -6.16
CA ILE A 202 2.64 3.10 -6.71
C ILE A 202 1.30 2.36 -6.65
N MET A 203 0.75 2.17 -5.44
CA MET A 203 -0.36 1.25 -5.21
C MET A 203 -1.65 1.76 -5.85
N GLU A 204 -2.01 3.02 -5.63
CA GLU A 204 -3.19 3.63 -6.23
C GLU A 204 -3.15 3.65 -7.76
N LYS A 205 -1.98 3.97 -8.33
CA LYS A 205 -1.74 3.98 -9.79
C LYS A 205 -1.87 2.60 -10.44
N ARG A 206 -1.86 1.52 -9.64
CA ARG A 206 -2.15 0.15 -10.10
C ARG A 206 -3.57 -0.26 -9.76
N PHE A 207 -4.02 0.09 -8.57
CA PHE A 207 -5.31 -0.28 -8.02
C PHE A 207 -6.47 0.32 -8.82
N ILE A 208 -6.45 1.62 -9.10
CA ILE A 208 -7.58 2.29 -9.78
C ILE A 208 -7.72 1.80 -11.22
N PRO A 209 -6.66 1.74 -12.05
CA PRO A 209 -6.77 1.14 -13.39
C PRO A 209 -7.21 -0.32 -13.37
N MET A 210 -6.77 -1.11 -12.37
CA MET A 210 -7.22 -2.48 -12.19
C MET A 210 -8.73 -2.56 -11.92
N LEU A 211 -9.27 -1.72 -11.03
CA LEU A 211 -10.72 -1.67 -10.77
C LEU A 211 -11.51 -1.30 -12.01
N VAL A 212 -11.08 -0.26 -12.74
CA VAL A 212 -11.72 0.19 -13.99
C VAL A 212 -11.71 -0.93 -15.03
N LYS A 213 -10.60 -1.67 -15.16
CA LYS A 213 -10.50 -2.83 -16.04
C LYS A 213 -11.42 -3.99 -15.62
N TYR A 214 -11.54 -4.24 -14.32
CA TYR A 214 -12.31 -5.37 -13.80
C TYR A 214 -13.81 -5.15 -13.84
N PHE A 215 -14.25 -3.91 -13.63
CA PHE A 215 -15.66 -3.53 -13.46
C PHE A 215 -16.07 -2.44 -14.46
N PRO A 216 -15.98 -2.68 -15.78
CA PRO A 216 -16.42 -1.70 -16.77
C PRO A 216 -17.91 -1.41 -16.59
N ASP A 217 -18.27 -0.12 -16.68
CA ASP A 217 -19.63 0.42 -16.53
C ASP A 217 -20.32 0.11 -15.19
N GLN A 218 -19.57 -0.39 -14.20
CA GLN A 218 -20.06 -0.76 -12.87
C GLN A 218 -19.52 0.22 -11.82
N ALA A 219 -19.95 1.48 -11.88
CA ALA A 219 -19.51 2.53 -10.95
C ALA A 219 -19.65 2.11 -9.48
N GLY A 220 -20.76 1.45 -9.13
CA GLY A 220 -21.00 0.97 -7.78
C GLY A 220 -19.90 0.05 -7.24
N GLU A 221 -19.36 -0.85 -8.07
CA GLU A 221 -18.29 -1.76 -7.65
C GLU A 221 -16.94 -1.05 -7.54
N VAL A 222 -16.60 -0.17 -8.48
CA VAL A 222 -15.36 0.62 -8.40
C VAL A 222 -15.36 1.49 -7.14
N VAL A 223 -16.44 2.23 -6.89
CA VAL A 223 -16.59 3.11 -5.72
C VAL A 223 -16.56 2.29 -4.42
N LYS A 224 -17.24 1.13 -4.39
CA LYS A 224 -17.23 0.22 -3.24
C LYS A 224 -15.81 -0.19 -2.83
N TYR A 225 -14.95 -0.56 -3.78
CA TYR A 225 -13.58 -0.96 -3.45
C TYR A 225 -12.67 0.21 -3.09
N ILE A 226 -12.88 1.38 -3.69
CA ILE A 226 -12.22 2.63 -3.27
C ILE A 226 -12.59 2.95 -1.81
N ARG A 227 -13.87 2.87 -1.43
CA ARG A 227 -14.31 3.03 -0.03
C ARG A 227 -13.70 2.00 0.91
N LYS A 228 -13.64 0.73 0.49
CA LYS A 228 -12.97 -0.33 1.25
C LYS A 228 -11.47 -0.07 1.43
N ALA A 229 -10.84 0.69 0.53
CA ALA A 229 -9.46 1.14 0.66
C ALA A 229 -9.29 2.34 1.61
N GLY A 230 -10.38 2.84 2.20
CA GLY A 230 -10.36 3.92 3.19
C GLY A 230 -10.39 5.32 2.57
N TYR A 231 -11.03 5.49 1.41
CA TYR A 231 -11.33 6.81 0.84
C TYR A 231 -12.80 7.17 1.10
N GLY A 232 -13.03 8.41 1.51
CA GLY A 232 -14.36 8.99 1.63
C GLY A 232 -14.96 9.34 0.27
N ASP A 233 -16.27 9.56 0.23
CA ASP A 233 -17.01 9.87 -1.01
C ASP A 233 -16.48 11.13 -1.71
N GLY A 234 -16.05 12.13 -0.94
CA GLY A 234 -15.44 13.34 -1.47
C GLY A 234 -14.05 13.14 -2.09
N GLU A 235 -13.37 12.03 -1.81
CA GLU A 235 -12.00 11.75 -2.31
C GLU A 235 -12.01 10.83 -3.52
N VAL A 236 -13.13 10.18 -3.84
CA VAL A 236 -13.21 9.14 -4.89
C VAL A 236 -12.79 9.68 -6.25
N LEU A 237 -13.38 10.81 -6.67
CA LEU A 237 -13.12 11.39 -7.99
C LEU A 237 -11.74 12.07 -8.04
N ASP A 238 -11.29 12.71 -6.96
CA ASP A 238 -9.92 13.21 -6.83
C ASP A 238 -8.88 12.07 -6.99
N LEU A 239 -9.16 10.89 -6.42
CA LEU A 239 -8.32 9.70 -6.56
C LEU A 239 -8.33 9.17 -8.00
N ILE A 240 -9.48 9.13 -8.66
CA ILE A 240 -9.57 8.71 -10.07
C ILE A 240 -8.82 9.68 -10.97
N ASP A 241 -9.00 10.99 -10.78
CA ASP A 241 -8.33 12.05 -11.57
C ASP A 241 -6.81 11.90 -11.54
N ARG A 242 -6.22 11.75 -10.35
CA ARG A 242 -4.75 11.68 -10.20
C ARG A 242 -4.13 10.33 -10.56
N THR A 243 -4.93 9.32 -10.90
CA THR A 243 -4.45 7.96 -11.21
C THR A 243 -4.79 7.52 -12.62
N ALA A 244 -6.09 7.44 -12.97
CA ALA A 244 -6.57 6.98 -14.27
C ALA A 244 -7.03 8.13 -15.17
N GLY A 245 -7.39 9.27 -14.58
CA GLY A 245 -7.90 10.45 -15.28
C GLY A 245 -9.27 10.24 -15.92
N TYR A 246 -9.84 11.33 -16.43
CA TYR A 246 -11.07 11.30 -17.23
C TYR A 246 -10.75 10.85 -18.67
N ASN A 247 -11.37 9.75 -19.10
CA ASN A 247 -11.28 9.22 -20.47
C ASN A 247 -12.49 8.32 -20.77
N SER A 248 -12.56 7.75 -21.98
CA SER A 248 -13.68 6.89 -22.39
C SER A 248 -13.92 5.67 -21.48
N LYS A 249 -12.88 5.15 -20.82
CA LYS A 249 -12.97 4.00 -19.90
C LYS A 249 -13.36 4.40 -18.48
N THR A 250 -13.32 5.69 -18.13
CA THR A 250 -13.64 6.19 -16.78
C THR A 250 -14.85 7.12 -16.78
N ALA A 251 -15.37 7.54 -17.95
CA ALA A 251 -16.46 8.49 -18.08
C ALA A 251 -17.71 8.11 -17.26
N TYR A 252 -18.05 6.82 -17.17
CA TYR A 252 -19.18 6.32 -16.38
C TYR A 252 -19.06 6.63 -14.88
N LEU A 253 -17.84 6.86 -14.37
CA LEU A 253 -17.58 7.20 -12.96
C LEU A 253 -17.94 8.65 -12.62
N TYR A 254 -18.08 9.52 -13.62
CA TYR A 254 -18.36 10.96 -13.46
C TYR A 254 -19.82 11.32 -13.74
N GLN A 255 -20.69 10.32 -13.87
CA GLN A 255 -22.12 10.50 -14.11
C GLN A 255 -22.88 10.73 -12.80
N GLY A 256 -24.00 11.45 -12.88
CA GLY A 256 -24.86 11.76 -11.74
C GLY A 256 -24.32 12.85 -10.80
N LYS A 257 -24.94 12.95 -9.61
CA LYS A 257 -24.73 14.05 -8.66
C LYS A 257 -23.28 14.20 -8.20
N SER A 258 -22.59 13.10 -7.90
CA SER A 258 -21.19 13.14 -7.45
C SER A 258 -20.26 13.74 -8.50
N GLY A 259 -20.46 13.41 -9.77
CA GLY A 259 -19.70 13.98 -10.88
C GLY A 259 -20.01 15.45 -11.13
N GLU A 260 -21.27 15.87 -10.99
CA GLU A 260 -21.66 17.28 -11.07
C GLU A 260 -21.02 18.11 -9.94
N GLU A 261 -21.07 17.62 -8.71
CA GLU A 261 -20.45 18.26 -7.55
C GLU A 261 -18.93 18.38 -7.72
N HIS A 262 -18.28 17.33 -8.22
CA HIS A 262 -16.85 17.34 -8.50
C HIS A 262 -16.46 18.38 -9.54
N ARG A 263 -17.22 18.47 -10.65
CA ARG A 263 -17.00 19.52 -11.66
C ARG A 263 -17.18 20.91 -11.07
N LYS A 264 -18.21 21.15 -10.25
CA LYS A 264 -18.41 22.45 -9.58
C LYS A 264 -17.23 22.81 -8.68
N LYS A 265 -16.76 21.86 -7.85
CA LYS A 265 -15.58 22.04 -7.00
C LYS A 265 -14.32 22.37 -7.82
N PHE A 266 -14.11 21.68 -8.94
CA PHE A 266 -12.98 21.93 -9.83
C PHE A 266 -13.01 23.34 -10.42
N HIS A 267 -14.15 23.79 -10.95
CA HIS A 267 -14.31 25.15 -11.48
C HIS A 267 -14.13 26.22 -10.39
N GLN A 268 -14.63 25.96 -9.18
CA GLN A 268 -14.43 26.87 -8.04
C GLN A 268 -12.95 26.97 -7.65
N LYS A 269 -12.20 25.87 -7.64
CA LYS A 269 -10.75 25.88 -7.40
C LYS A 269 -10.04 26.74 -8.44
N ILE A 270 -10.35 26.57 -9.73
CA ILE A 270 -9.77 27.38 -10.83
C ILE A 270 -10.07 28.88 -10.63
N ARG A 271 -11.33 29.22 -10.36
CA ARG A 271 -11.75 30.62 -10.11
C ARG A 271 -11.02 31.21 -8.90
N ASN A 272 -10.82 30.44 -7.84
CA ASN A 272 -10.11 30.91 -6.64
C ASN A 272 -8.58 31.02 -6.85
N SER A 273 -8.00 30.24 -7.78
CA SER A 273 -6.56 30.32 -8.11
C SER A 273 -6.20 31.41 -9.11
N CYS A 274 -7.17 31.98 -9.83
CA CYS A 274 -7.01 33.19 -10.65
C CYS A 274 -7.68 34.37 -9.94
N PRO A 275 -6.97 35.17 -9.13
CA PRO A 275 -7.52 36.43 -8.67
C PRO A 275 -7.81 37.32 -9.88
N ASP A 276 -9.03 37.87 -9.96
CA ASP A 276 -9.44 38.84 -10.98
C ASP A 276 -8.41 39.99 -11.05
N VAL A 277 -7.63 40.05 -12.13
CA VAL A 277 -6.73 41.18 -12.45
C VAL A 277 -7.55 42.36 -13.04
N SER A 278 -8.76 42.59 -12.53
CA SER A 278 -9.73 43.51 -13.13
C SER A 278 -10.41 44.40 -12.09
N ARG A 279 -9.66 44.90 -11.10
CA ARG A 279 -10.05 46.09 -10.32
C ARG A 279 -8.83 46.94 -9.97
N ASN A 280 -8.23 47.58 -10.97
CA ASN A 280 -7.47 48.83 -10.81
C ASN A 280 -7.19 49.49 -12.18
N ALA A 281 -8.22 49.58 -13.02
CA ALA A 281 -8.27 50.52 -14.13
C ALA A 281 -9.46 51.45 -13.89
N ASN A 282 -9.36 52.28 -12.86
CA ASN A 282 -10.07 53.55 -12.66
C ASN A 282 -9.73 54.09 -11.26
N LYS A 283 -8.61 54.80 -11.17
CA LYS A 283 -8.40 55.99 -10.35
C LYS A 283 -7.10 56.68 -10.77
#